data_AF-A0A485AIV2-F1
#
_entry.id   AF-A0A485AIV2-F1
#
_cell.length_a   1.000
_cell.length_b   1.000
_cell.length_c   1.000
_cell.angle_alpha   90.00
_cell.angle_beta   90.00
_cell.angle_gamma   90.00
#
_symmetry.space_group_name_H-M   'P 1'
#
loop_
_entity.id
_entity.type
_entity.pdbx_description
1 polymer ?
#
loop_
_entity_poly.entity_id
_entity_poly.type
_entity_poly.pdbx_seq_one_letter_code
_entity_poly.pdbx_strand_id
1 'polypeptide(L)'
;MSAPRSFLLLTLLSVLFCACAMAQTRYAPLIEDIEHRLDKTTELYQQQKNNEARREVQAAYFEVFENLEGPIRINFSARKSYEMESTFGDIRRMIADGKPLQEVQARVDGLKKALRDVEPVLDGGHRLVAEEQHTALTRGDIALHWQNSFRTIDDLLAQAVSAYQAGNYPLASQQVQQAHYQGFKNSEMEMSVRQNRSAKNAAAINQQFTALIALTSQPDRLNDVAYQVTTLLQELEDILPGLPTTRDDQPVNAPTADEESAPLAVGAPGADWANVATGINQSIDAALARYQRGGGV
;
A
#
# COMPACT_ATOMS: atom_id res chain seq x y z
N MET A 1 22.25 55.86 27.00
CA MET A 1 22.02 55.01 25.80
C MET A 1 21.74 53.61 26.30
N SER A 2 20.47 53.29 26.48
CA SER A 2 20.01 52.05 27.14
C SER A 2 19.39 51.16 26.07
N ALA A 3 20.15 50.15 25.62
CA ALA A 3 19.64 49.18 24.66
C ALA A 3 18.48 48.38 25.28
N PRO A 4 17.42 48.03 24.51
CA PRO A 4 16.15 47.63 25.08
C PRO A 4 16.18 46.16 25.49
N ARG A 5 16.14 45.92 26.80
CA ARG A 5 15.89 44.59 27.40
C ARG A 5 14.59 43.93 26.88
N SER A 6 13.65 44.71 26.33
CA SER A 6 12.42 44.20 25.71
C SER A 6 12.62 43.42 24.41
N PHE A 7 13.72 43.64 23.67
CA PHE A 7 13.92 42.92 22.39
C PHE A 7 14.41 41.47 22.61
N LEU A 8 15.09 41.22 23.73
CA LEU A 8 15.53 39.87 24.12
C LEU A 8 14.36 39.02 24.66
N LEU A 9 13.35 39.65 25.28
CA LEU A 9 12.18 38.93 25.79
C LEU A 9 11.20 38.53 24.68
N LEU A 10 11.05 39.36 23.64
CA LEU A 10 10.19 39.07 22.48
C LEU A 10 10.77 38.02 21.54
N THR A 11 12.10 37.90 21.49
CA THR A 11 12.79 36.83 20.74
C THR A 11 12.77 35.49 21.47
N LEU A 12 12.76 35.47 22.81
CA LEU A 12 12.56 34.23 23.57
C LEU A 12 11.13 33.68 23.50
N LEU A 13 10.11 34.55 23.39
CA LEU A 13 8.71 34.12 23.32
C LEU A 13 8.31 33.58 21.93
N SER A 14 9.03 33.97 20.88
CA SER A 14 8.75 33.55 19.48
C SER A 14 9.34 32.17 19.13
N VAL A 15 10.35 31.70 19.87
CA VAL A 15 10.91 30.33 19.69
C VAL A 15 10.05 29.26 20.38
N LEU A 16 9.20 29.64 21.34
CA LEU A 16 8.34 28.71 22.09
C LEU A 16 7.04 28.32 21.35
N PHE A 17 6.75 28.91 20.19
CA PHE A 17 5.53 28.60 19.41
C PHE A 17 5.78 27.73 18.17
N CYS A 18 7.03 27.27 17.93
CA CYS A 18 7.39 26.46 16.76
C CYS A 18 7.83 25.05 17.15
N ALA A 19 7.02 24.38 17.96
CA ALA A 19 7.14 22.95 18.19
C ALA A 19 5.74 22.31 18.23
N CYS A 20 5.01 22.42 17.11
CA CYS A 20 4.09 21.35 16.78
C CYS A 20 4.95 20.14 16.43
N ALA A 21 5.33 19.37 17.45
CA ALA A 21 5.72 18.00 17.22
C ALA A 21 4.51 17.33 16.56
N MET A 22 4.59 17.12 15.24
CA MET A 22 3.70 16.21 14.54
C MET A 22 3.87 14.86 15.21
N ALA A 23 2.98 14.52 16.13
CA ALA A 23 2.96 13.20 16.73
C ALA A 23 2.58 12.24 15.60
N GLN A 24 3.57 11.62 14.96
CA GLN A 24 3.33 10.39 14.23
C GLN A 24 2.66 9.44 15.23
N THR A 25 1.46 8.97 14.93
CA THR A 25 0.82 7.92 15.70
C THR A 25 1.74 6.71 15.64
N ARG A 26 2.47 6.46 16.73
CA ARG A 26 3.30 5.26 16.86
C ARG A 26 2.43 4.18 17.47
N TYR A 27 2.22 3.12 16.71
CA TYR A 27 1.47 1.93 17.08
C TYR A 27 2.35 0.93 17.84
N ALA A 28 3.68 1.09 17.82
CA ALA A 28 4.62 0.28 18.61
C ALA A 28 4.21 0.05 20.08
N PRO A 29 3.77 1.08 20.86
CA PRO A 29 3.35 0.86 22.25
C PRO A 29 2.09 -0.01 22.38
N LEU A 30 1.14 0.09 21.42
CA LEU A 30 -0.06 -0.75 21.40
C LEU A 30 0.30 -2.20 21.06
N ILE A 31 1.23 -2.40 20.12
CA ILE A 31 1.72 -3.72 19.73
C ILE A 31 2.47 -4.37 20.89
N GLU A 32 3.34 -3.63 21.58
CA GLU A 32 4.06 -4.11 22.77
C GLU A 32 3.11 -4.51 23.90
N ASP A 33 2.04 -3.74 24.16
CA ASP A 33 1.03 -4.09 25.17
C ASP A 33 0.30 -5.41 24.79
N ILE A 34 -0.10 -5.56 23.53
CA ILE A 34 -0.71 -6.82 23.04
C ILE A 34 0.26 -7.99 23.24
N GLU A 35 1.52 -7.84 22.84
CA GLU A 35 2.54 -8.90 22.98
C GLU A 35 2.74 -9.31 24.44
N HIS A 36 2.83 -8.35 25.36
CA HIS A 36 2.96 -8.63 26.79
C HIS A 36 1.76 -9.42 27.34
N ARG A 37 0.54 -9.06 26.95
CA ARG A 37 -0.69 -9.78 27.35
C ARG A 37 -0.77 -11.18 26.74
N LEU A 38 -0.27 -11.35 25.52
CA LEU A 38 -0.18 -12.66 24.87
C LEU A 38 0.88 -13.56 25.53
N ASP A 39 2.03 -13.01 25.94
CA ASP A 39 3.01 -13.74 26.74
C ASP A 39 2.41 -14.14 28.09
N LYS A 40 1.69 -13.20 28.73
CA LYS A 40 1.00 -13.46 29.99
C LYS A 40 -0.06 -14.56 29.88
N THR A 41 -0.79 -14.59 28.76
CA THR A 41 -1.74 -15.65 28.45
C THR A 41 -1.06 -17.01 28.53
N THR A 42 0.09 -17.18 27.89
CA THR A 42 0.75 -18.48 27.84
C THR A 42 1.33 -18.89 29.19
N GLU A 43 1.86 -17.94 29.98
CA GLU A 43 2.25 -18.20 31.36
C GLU A 43 1.09 -18.70 32.22
N LEU A 44 -0.07 -18.03 32.14
CA LEU A 44 -1.27 -18.42 32.87
C LEU A 44 -1.75 -19.81 32.44
N TYR A 45 -1.68 -20.11 31.14
CA TYR A 45 -2.06 -21.41 30.61
C TYR A 45 -1.12 -22.53 31.08
N GLN A 46 0.18 -22.28 31.09
CA GLN A 46 1.18 -23.22 31.64
C GLN A 46 0.93 -23.52 33.13
N GLN A 47 0.44 -22.54 33.90
CA GLN A 47 0.05 -22.70 35.30
C GLN A 47 -1.33 -23.36 35.48
N GLN A 48 -1.96 -23.85 34.40
CA GLN A 48 -3.31 -24.42 34.37
C GLN A 48 -4.42 -23.43 34.81
N LYS A 49 -4.14 -22.12 34.76
CA LYS A 49 -5.11 -21.05 35.08
C LYS A 49 -5.92 -20.66 33.84
N ASN A 50 -6.62 -21.64 33.26
CA ASN A 50 -7.26 -21.49 31.95
C ASN A 50 -8.28 -20.34 31.87
N ASN A 51 -9.02 -20.09 32.95
CA ASN A 51 -9.99 -18.99 32.98
C ASN A 51 -9.31 -17.61 32.97
N GLU A 52 -8.16 -17.48 33.63
CA GLU A 52 -7.38 -16.24 33.63
C GLU A 52 -6.72 -16.03 32.27
N ALA A 53 -6.10 -17.07 31.70
CA ALA A 53 -5.50 -17.01 30.37
C ALA A 53 -6.51 -16.57 29.30
N ARG A 54 -7.74 -17.11 29.34
CA ARG A 54 -8.81 -16.72 28.40
C ARG A 54 -9.27 -15.27 28.56
N ARG A 55 -9.28 -14.74 29.79
CA ARG A 55 -9.60 -13.33 30.04
C ARG A 55 -8.48 -12.43 29.55
N GLU A 56 -7.24 -12.84 29.72
CA GLU A 56 -6.07 -12.06 29.28
C GLU A 56 -6.04 -11.88 27.76
N VAL A 57 -6.25 -12.95 26.98
CA VAL A 57 -6.38 -12.86 25.50
C VAL A 57 -7.55 -11.96 25.10
N GLN A 58 -8.66 -12.08 25.81
CA GLN A 58 -9.85 -11.27 25.54
C GLN A 58 -9.58 -9.79 25.80
N ALA A 59 -8.84 -9.46 26.87
CA ALA A 59 -8.44 -8.09 27.16
C ALA A 59 -7.44 -7.56 26.12
N ALA A 60 -6.46 -8.37 25.69
CA ALA A 60 -5.55 -7.99 24.62
C ALA A 60 -6.29 -7.58 23.32
N TYR A 61 -7.40 -8.25 23.01
CA TYR A 61 -8.26 -7.90 21.89
C TYR A 61 -9.07 -6.60 22.15
N PHE A 62 -9.99 -6.62 23.13
CA PHE A 62 -10.96 -5.53 23.33
C PHE A 62 -10.35 -4.25 23.91
N GLU A 63 -9.26 -4.33 24.67
CA GLU A 63 -8.66 -3.14 25.29
C GLU A 63 -7.62 -2.48 24.38
N VAL A 64 -6.97 -3.25 23.50
CA VAL A 64 -5.80 -2.78 22.74
C VAL A 64 -5.94 -2.99 21.24
N PHE A 65 -6.14 -4.23 20.77
CA PHE A 65 -6.15 -4.54 19.33
C PHE A 65 -7.27 -3.85 18.54
N GLU A 66 -8.44 -3.58 19.12
CA GLU A 66 -9.51 -2.82 18.45
C GLU A 66 -9.01 -1.45 17.92
N ASN A 67 -8.02 -0.84 18.59
CA ASN A 67 -7.40 0.42 18.16
C ASN A 67 -6.49 0.26 16.93
N LEU A 68 -6.05 -0.97 16.63
CA LEU A 68 -5.23 -1.30 15.46
C LEU A 68 -6.07 -1.78 14.27
N GLU A 69 -7.30 -2.24 14.48
CA GLU A 69 -8.13 -2.74 13.40
C GLU A 69 -8.35 -1.69 12.30
N GLY A 70 -8.75 -0.47 12.67
CA GLY A 70 -8.93 0.62 11.70
C GLY A 70 -7.66 0.87 10.87
N PRO A 71 -6.51 1.16 11.51
CA PRO A 71 -5.23 1.30 10.84
C PRO A 71 -4.84 0.11 9.96
N ILE A 72 -5.06 -1.13 10.40
CA ILE A 72 -4.76 -2.34 9.62
C ILE A 72 -5.69 -2.45 8.41
N ARG A 73 -7.00 -2.20 8.58
CA ARG A 73 -7.97 -2.20 7.48
C ARG A 73 -7.58 -1.19 6.40
N ILE A 74 -7.13 -0.02 6.83
CA ILE A 74 -6.74 1.09 5.97
C ILE A 74 -5.44 0.75 5.21
N ASN A 75 -4.40 0.31 5.92
CA ASN A 75 -3.07 0.12 5.35
C ASN A 75 -2.85 -1.26 4.70
N PHE A 76 -3.69 -2.25 5.01
CA PHE A 76 -3.58 -3.61 4.47
C PHE A 76 -4.87 -4.08 3.81
N SER A 77 -5.89 -4.46 4.60
CA SER A 77 -7.24 -4.82 4.11
C SER A 77 -8.17 -5.18 5.25
N ALA A 78 -9.48 -5.13 4.99
CA ALA A 78 -10.50 -5.70 5.87
C ALA A 78 -10.22 -7.17 6.20
N ARG A 79 -9.81 -7.95 5.20
CA ARG A 79 -9.44 -9.36 5.37
C ARG A 79 -8.27 -9.54 6.33
N LYS A 80 -7.19 -8.76 6.18
CA LYS A 80 -6.02 -8.85 7.08
C LYS A 80 -6.39 -8.51 8.53
N SER A 81 -7.20 -7.47 8.74
CA SER A 81 -7.70 -7.11 10.07
C SER A 81 -8.50 -8.26 10.68
N TYR A 82 -9.42 -8.85 9.92
CA TYR A 82 -10.23 -9.98 10.35
C TYR A 82 -9.41 -11.25 10.65
N GLU A 83 -8.41 -11.56 9.81
CA GLU A 83 -7.49 -12.69 10.04
C GLU A 83 -6.75 -12.56 11.38
N MET A 84 -6.29 -11.34 11.70
CA MET A 84 -5.61 -11.06 12.97
C MET A 84 -6.60 -11.08 14.15
N GLU A 85 -7.76 -10.43 14.04
CA GLU A 85 -8.86 -10.48 15.02
C GLU A 85 -9.25 -11.93 15.37
N SER A 86 -9.51 -12.75 14.34
CA SER A 86 -9.97 -14.14 14.51
C SER A 86 -8.97 -14.99 15.30
N THR A 87 -7.68 -14.64 15.24
CA THR A 87 -6.63 -15.38 15.95
C THR A 87 -6.75 -15.24 17.46
N PHE A 88 -7.21 -14.11 18.00
CA PHE A 88 -7.51 -13.97 19.43
C PHE A 88 -8.62 -14.94 19.86
N GLY A 89 -9.69 -15.02 19.05
CA GLY A 89 -10.78 -15.97 19.27
C GLY A 89 -10.33 -17.42 19.21
N ASP A 90 -9.44 -17.75 18.27
CA ASP A 90 -8.86 -19.09 18.14
C ASP A 90 -8.00 -19.48 19.34
N ILE A 91 -7.10 -18.61 19.81
CA ILE A 91 -6.28 -18.85 21.00
C ILE A 91 -7.19 -19.11 22.21
N ARG A 92 -8.20 -18.26 22.41
CA ARG A 92 -9.17 -18.41 23.52
C ARG A 92 -9.93 -19.74 23.46
N ARG A 93 -10.27 -20.22 22.25
CA ARG A 93 -10.91 -21.51 22.02
C ARG A 93 -9.95 -22.67 22.30
N MET A 94 -8.73 -22.60 21.79
CA MET A 94 -7.70 -23.62 22.03
C MET A 94 -7.42 -23.83 23.53
N ILE A 95 -7.38 -22.74 24.31
CA ILE A 95 -7.25 -22.81 25.78
C ILE A 95 -8.48 -23.48 26.42
N ALA A 96 -9.69 -23.14 25.96
CA ALA A 96 -10.93 -23.74 26.46
C ALA A 96 -10.99 -25.25 26.18
N ASP A 97 -10.51 -25.65 25.00
CA ASP A 97 -10.48 -27.04 24.54
C ASP A 97 -9.31 -27.85 25.15
N GLY A 98 -8.41 -27.21 25.91
CA GLY A 98 -7.29 -27.89 26.54
C GLY A 98 -6.22 -28.36 25.54
N LYS A 99 -6.03 -27.64 24.43
CA LYS A 99 -5.01 -27.98 23.43
C LYS A 99 -3.59 -27.98 24.02
N PRO A 100 -2.65 -28.78 23.49
CA PRO A 100 -1.28 -28.81 24.00
C PRO A 100 -0.66 -27.40 24.10
N LEU A 101 0.07 -27.15 25.19
CA LEU A 101 0.72 -25.84 25.44
C LEU A 101 1.53 -25.36 24.23
N GLN A 102 2.23 -26.27 23.56
CA GLN A 102 3.03 -25.96 22.37
C GLN A 102 2.17 -25.45 21.20
N GLU A 103 0.98 -25.99 21.00
CA GLU A 103 0.06 -25.53 19.94
C GLU A 103 -0.47 -24.13 20.25
N VAL A 104 -0.83 -23.87 21.52
CA VAL A 104 -1.30 -22.55 21.97
C VAL A 104 -0.18 -21.51 21.83
N GLN A 105 1.04 -21.85 22.26
CA GLN A 105 2.21 -20.97 22.12
C GLN A 105 2.49 -20.67 20.64
N ALA A 106 2.46 -21.68 19.76
CA ALA A 106 2.69 -21.47 18.34
C ALA A 106 1.66 -20.50 17.71
N ARG A 107 0.39 -20.58 18.13
CA ARG A 107 -0.65 -19.65 17.64
C ARG A 107 -0.45 -18.23 18.18
N VAL A 108 -0.04 -18.11 19.44
CA VAL A 108 0.35 -16.83 20.06
C VAL A 108 1.53 -16.21 19.32
N ASP A 109 2.61 -16.97 19.09
CA ASP A 109 3.81 -16.49 18.41
C ASP A 109 3.51 -16.05 16.98
N GLY A 110 2.64 -16.78 16.27
CA GLY A 110 2.15 -16.39 14.94
C GLY A 110 1.42 -15.04 14.95
N LEU A 111 0.60 -14.77 15.97
CA LEU A 111 -0.07 -13.48 16.11
C LEU A 111 0.91 -12.35 16.43
N LYS A 112 1.87 -12.57 17.34
CA LYS A 112 2.93 -11.60 17.64
C LYS A 112 3.73 -11.24 16.39
N LYS A 113 4.14 -12.26 15.62
CA LYS A 113 4.81 -12.05 14.33
C LYS A 113 3.93 -11.21 13.39
N ALA A 114 2.65 -11.54 13.25
CA ALA A 114 1.75 -10.77 12.38
C ALA A 114 1.61 -9.30 12.82
N LEU A 115 1.62 -9.01 14.12
CA LEU A 115 1.62 -7.64 14.65
C LEU A 115 2.91 -6.90 14.28
N ARG A 116 4.07 -7.53 14.44
CA ARG A 116 5.37 -6.97 14.04
C ARG A 116 5.53 -6.82 12.53
N ASP A 117 4.91 -7.68 11.74
CA ASP A 117 4.91 -7.57 10.28
C ASP A 117 4.11 -6.33 9.82
N VAL A 118 3.01 -5.97 10.52
CA VAL A 118 2.20 -4.80 10.15
C VAL A 118 2.75 -3.49 10.70
N GLU A 119 3.45 -3.52 11.84
CA GLU A 119 3.98 -2.35 12.56
C GLU A 119 4.69 -1.32 11.66
N PRO A 120 5.65 -1.69 10.78
CA PRO A 120 6.42 -0.69 10.02
C PRO A 120 5.56 0.07 9.01
N VAL A 121 4.46 -0.55 8.54
CA VAL A 121 3.52 0.09 7.61
C VAL A 121 2.56 0.99 8.37
N LEU A 122 2.11 0.57 9.56
CA LEU A 122 1.26 1.37 10.43
C LEU A 122 2.00 2.64 10.92
N ASP A 123 3.24 2.51 11.41
CA ASP A 123 4.05 3.62 11.91
C ASP A 123 4.61 4.52 10.81
N GLY A 124 4.85 3.95 9.63
CA GLY A 124 5.44 4.64 8.49
C GLY A 124 4.45 5.43 7.64
N GLY A 125 3.16 5.06 7.66
CA GLY A 125 2.19 5.51 6.66
C GLY A 125 2.60 5.05 5.26
N HIS A 126 1.99 3.96 4.77
CA HIS A 126 2.33 3.30 3.49
C HIS A 126 3.84 3.22 3.19
N ARG A 127 4.53 2.26 3.82
CA ARG A 127 5.69 1.66 3.17
C ARG A 127 5.15 0.68 2.12
N LEU A 128 5.24 1.06 0.85
CA LEU A 128 5.13 0.16 -0.29
C LEU A 128 6.13 -0.99 -0.11
N VAL A 129 5.68 -2.13 0.39
CA VAL A 129 6.27 -3.41 -0.01
C VAL A 129 5.38 -3.91 -1.13
N ALA A 130 5.66 -3.40 -2.33
CA ALA A 130 4.99 -3.77 -3.57
C ALA A 130 5.15 -5.26 -3.94
N GLU A 131 5.82 -6.07 -3.11
CA GLU A 131 6.05 -7.49 -3.38
C GLU A 131 5.00 -8.46 -2.83
N GLU A 132 4.07 -8.06 -1.93
CA GLU A 132 3.08 -9.02 -1.38
C GLU A 132 1.64 -8.52 -1.20
N GLN A 133 1.31 -7.28 -1.60
CA GLN A 133 -0.01 -6.70 -1.27
C GLN A 133 -1.07 -6.82 -2.38
N HIS A 134 -0.68 -6.97 -3.65
CA HIS A 134 -1.60 -7.17 -4.75
C HIS A 134 -1.20 -8.40 -5.58
N THR A 135 -2.03 -9.44 -5.56
CA THR A 135 -1.81 -10.63 -6.38
C THR A 135 -1.90 -10.29 -7.87
N ALA A 136 -2.56 -9.17 -8.21
CA ALA A 136 -2.66 -8.64 -9.56
C ALA A 136 -1.31 -8.59 -10.32
N LEU A 137 -0.19 -8.30 -9.63
CA LEU A 137 1.13 -8.12 -10.25
C LEU A 137 1.83 -9.42 -10.64
N THR A 138 1.40 -10.56 -10.11
CA THR A 138 2.04 -11.87 -10.30
C THR A 138 1.09 -12.90 -10.91
N ARG A 139 -0.17 -12.51 -11.15
CA ARG A 139 -1.25 -13.35 -11.65
C ARG A 139 -1.15 -13.58 -13.16
N GLY A 140 -0.97 -14.84 -13.55
CA GLY A 140 -0.91 -15.25 -14.96
C GLY A 140 -2.23 -15.12 -15.73
N ASP A 141 -3.36 -14.93 -15.05
CA ASP A 141 -4.66 -14.67 -15.66
C ASP A 141 -4.93 -13.18 -15.93
N ILE A 142 -3.95 -12.30 -15.65
CA ILE A 142 -3.99 -10.88 -15.94
C ILE A 142 -2.94 -10.56 -17.00
N ALA A 143 -3.35 -9.90 -18.08
CA ALA A 143 -2.45 -9.49 -19.16
C ALA A 143 -1.32 -8.59 -18.62
N LEU A 144 -0.08 -8.79 -19.06
CA LEU A 144 1.07 -8.01 -18.61
C LEU A 144 0.87 -6.49 -18.76
N HIS A 145 0.24 -6.05 -19.85
CA HIS A 145 -0.14 -4.65 -20.06
C HIS A 145 -1.00 -4.09 -18.92
N TRP A 146 -1.94 -4.89 -18.42
CA TRP A 146 -2.79 -4.52 -17.29
C TRP A 146 -2.07 -4.58 -15.95
N GLN A 147 -1.15 -5.52 -15.76
CA GLN A 147 -0.29 -5.55 -14.56
C GLN A 147 0.56 -4.27 -14.47
N ASN A 148 1.14 -3.82 -15.59
CA ASN A 148 1.93 -2.58 -15.64
C ASN A 148 1.07 -1.33 -15.40
N SER A 149 -0.14 -1.31 -15.96
CA SER A 149 -1.10 -0.23 -15.73
C SER A 149 -1.55 -0.18 -14.27
N PHE A 150 -1.85 -1.34 -13.66
CA PHE A 150 -2.19 -1.46 -12.25
C PHE A 150 -1.05 -0.99 -11.34
N ARG A 151 0.20 -1.40 -11.62
CA ARG A 151 1.39 -0.93 -10.89
C ARG A 151 1.50 0.60 -10.92
N THR A 152 1.26 1.20 -12.08
CA THR A 152 1.28 2.68 -12.22
C THR A 152 0.21 3.33 -11.34
N ILE A 153 -1.00 2.77 -11.29
CA ILE A 153 -2.08 3.27 -10.42
C ILE A 153 -1.67 3.13 -8.95
N ASP A 154 -1.21 1.94 -8.55
CA ASP A 154 -0.81 1.62 -7.18
C ASP A 154 0.29 2.57 -6.68
N ASP A 155 1.38 2.72 -7.44
CA ASP A 155 2.49 3.61 -7.11
C ASP A 155 2.05 5.06 -6.94
N LEU A 156 1.19 5.57 -7.83
CA LEU A 156 0.72 6.96 -7.79
C LEU A 156 -0.28 7.20 -6.65
N LEU A 157 -1.15 6.24 -6.35
CA LEU A 157 -2.09 6.34 -5.24
C LEU A 157 -1.37 6.25 -3.89
N ALA A 158 -0.36 5.39 -3.76
CA ALA A 158 0.48 5.34 -2.56
C ALA A 158 1.22 6.66 -2.34
N GLN A 159 1.82 7.23 -3.41
CA GLN A 159 2.42 8.55 -3.35
C GLN A 159 1.41 9.64 -2.95
N ALA A 160 0.16 9.56 -3.44
CA ALA A 160 -0.90 10.49 -3.06
C ALA A 160 -1.21 10.44 -1.56
N VAL A 161 -1.27 9.24 -0.97
CA VAL A 161 -1.47 9.11 0.49
C VAL A 161 -0.28 9.69 1.26
N SER A 162 0.95 9.41 0.85
CA SER A 162 2.14 9.99 1.51
C SER A 162 2.17 11.52 1.41
N ALA A 163 1.85 12.09 0.26
CA ALA A 163 1.75 13.54 0.07
C ALA A 163 0.64 14.15 0.95
N TYR A 164 -0.50 13.46 1.05
CA TYR A 164 -1.62 13.89 1.88
C TYR A 164 -1.25 13.89 3.37
N GLN A 165 -0.58 12.84 3.84
CA GLN A 165 -0.06 12.74 5.22
C GLN A 165 0.92 13.86 5.56
N ALA A 166 1.74 14.27 4.60
CA ALA A 166 2.65 15.41 4.74
C ALA A 166 1.95 16.78 4.71
N GLY A 167 0.61 16.82 4.59
CA GLY A 167 -0.18 18.05 4.45
C GLY A 167 -0.09 18.68 3.06
N ASN A 168 0.50 18.00 2.08
CA ASN A 168 0.63 18.50 0.71
C ASN A 168 -0.58 18.05 -0.14
N TYR A 169 -1.75 18.60 0.17
CA TYR A 169 -3.01 18.30 -0.51
C TYR A 169 -2.99 18.54 -2.03
N PRO A 170 -2.35 19.62 -2.55
CA PRO A 170 -2.24 19.81 -3.99
C PRO A 170 -1.47 18.69 -4.70
N LEU A 171 -0.35 18.24 -4.11
CA LEU A 171 0.43 17.13 -4.66
C LEU A 171 -0.33 15.81 -4.59
N ALA A 172 -1.01 15.54 -3.47
CA ALA A 172 -1.86 14.36 -3.32
C ALA A 172 -2.95 14.30 -4.40
N SER A 173 -3.66 15.41 -4.61
CA SER A 173 -4.69 15.50 -5.65
C SER A 173 -4.12 15.33 -7.06
N GLN A 174 -2.94 15.91 -7.32
CA GLN A 174 -2.23 15.74 -8.59
C GLN A 174 -1.84 14.28 -8.85
N GLN A 175 -1.37 13.55 -7.83
CA GLN A 175 -0.99 12.14 -7.96
C GLN A 175 -2.20 11.24 -8.21
N VAL A 176 -3.34 11.49 -7.57
CA VAL A 176 -4.59 10.77 -7.89
C VAL A 176 -5.04 11.06 -9.34
N GLN A 177 -4.92 12.31 -9.80
CA GLN A 177 -5.20 12.65 -11.20
C GLN A 177 -4.28 11.87 -12.14
N GLN A 178 -2.98 11.81 -11.85
CA GLN A 178 -2.03 11.05 -12.67
C GLN A 178 -2.40 9.56 -12.69
N ALA A 179 -2.77 8.96 -11.56
CA ALA A 179 -3.22 7.57 -11.49
C ALA A 179 -4.45 7.34 -12.39
N HIS A 180 -5.43 8.24 -12.32
CA HIS A 180 -6.65 8.19 -13.12
C HIS A 180 -6.33 8.25 -14.62
N TYR A 181 -5.56 9.24 -15.04
CA TYR A 181 -5.31 9.45 -16.47
C TYR A 181 -4.29 8.48 -17.03
N GLN A 182 -3.12 8.32 -16.40
CA GLN A 182 -2.04 7.49 -16.95
C GLN A 182 -2.37 6.00 -16.83
N GLY A 183 -2.76 5.56 -15.64
CA GLY A 183 -2.96 4.14 -15.34
C GLY A 183 -4.30 3.58 -15.79
N PHE A 184 -5.38 4.38 -15.81
CA PHE A 184 -6.72 3.90 -16.15
C PHE A 184 -7.24 4.37 -17.52
N LYS A 185 -7.16 5.66 -17.84
CA LYS A 185 -7.73 6.20 -19.09
C LYS A 185 -6.82 6.02 -20.30
N ASN A 186 -5.58 6.48 -20.20
CA ASN A 186 -4.61 6.50 -21.29
C ASN A 186 -4.00 5.13 -21.57
N SER A 187 -4.02 4.23 -20.58
CA SER A 187 -3.68 2.81 -20.76
C SER A 187 -4.72 2.05 -21.60
N GLU A 188 -5.87 2.67 -21.88
CA GLU A 188 -7.06 2.07 -22.50
C GLU A 188 -7.79 1.05 -21.61
N MET A 189 -7.42 0.92 -20.34
CA MET A 189 -8.10 0.04 -19.37
C MET A 189 -9.58 0.40 -19.24
N GLU A 190 -9.93 1.69 -19.17
CA GLU A 190 -11.33 2.14 -19.13
C GLU A 190 -12.14 1.58 -20.31
N MET A 191 -11.57 1.62 -21.53
CA MET A 191 -12.23 1.12 -22.73
C MET A 191 -12.43 -0.39 -22.65
N SER A 192 -11.40 -1.14 -22.25
CA SER A 192 -11.52 -2.60 -22.12
C SER A 192 -12.55 -2.98 -21.05
N VAL A 193 -12.53 -2.33 -19.88
CA VAL A 193 -13.52 -2.57 -18.81
C VAL A 193 -14.93 -2.25 -19.29
N ARG A 194 -15.11 -1.14 -20.00
CA ARG A 194 -16.41 -0.72 -20.53
C ARG A 194 -16.99 -1.75 -21.49
N GLN A 195 -16.17 -2.30 -22.38
CA GLN A 195 -16.59 -3.25 -23.41
C GLN A 195 -16.76 -4.68 -22.89
N ASN A 196 -15.89 -5.11 -21.97
CA ASN A 196 -15.76 -6.51 -21.56
C ASN A 196 -16.27 -6.81 -20.15
N ARG A 197 -16.66 -5.79 -19.38
CA ARG A 197 -17.29 -5.96 -18.06
C ARG A 197 -18.64 -5.26 -18.04
N SER A 198 -18.64 -3.93 -18.03
CA SER A 198 -19.83 -3.12 -18.28
C SER A 198 -19.49 -1.64 -18.30
N ALA A 199 -20.32 -0.84 -18.99
CA ALA A 199 -20.27 0.61 -18.88
C ALA A 199 -20.51 1.12 -17.44
N LYS A 200 -21.26 0.36 -16.63
CA LYS A 200 -21.49 0.67 -15.22
C LYS A 200 -20.21 0.55 -14.39
N ASN A 201 -19.42 -0.51 -14.59
CA ASN A 201 -18.14 -0.71 -13.88
C ASN A 201 -17.15 0.40 -14.25
N ALA A 202 -16.99 0.69 -15.55
CA ALA A 202 -16.11 1.77 -15.98
C ALA A 202 -16.55 3.14 -15.43
N ALA A 203 -17.86 3.39 -15.33
CA ALA A 203 -18.38 4.61 -14.71
C ALA A 203 -18.13 4.66 -13.19
N ALA A 204 -18.28 3.54 -12.49
CA ALA A 204 -18.03 3.44 -11.05
C ALA A 204 -16.57 3.74 -10.71
N ILE A 205 -15.61 3.15 -11.43
CA ILE A 205 -14.18 3.43 -11.25
C ILE A 205 -13.87 4.91 -11.52
N ASN A 206 -14.42 5.50 -12.59
CA ASN A 206 -14.26 6.93 -12.87
C ASN A 206 -14.81 7.82 -11.74
N GLN A 207 -15.95 7.43 -11.16
CA GLN A 207 -16.54 8.14 -10.04
C GLN A 207 -15.66 8.05 -8.79
N GLN A 208 -15.04 6.89 -8.53
CA GLN A 208 -14.12 6.73 -7.41
C GLN A 208 -12.87 7.60 -7.55
N PHE A 209 -12.24 7.64 -8.73
CA PHE A 209 -11.14 8.57 -8.98
C PHE A 209 -11.58 10.03 -8.78
N THR A 210 -12.74 10.42 -9.31
CA THR A 210 -13.28 11.78 -9.16
C THR A 210 -13.51 12.14 -7.68
N ALA A 211 -14.11 11.22 -6.92
CA ALA A 211 -14.34 11.39 -5.50
C ALA A 211 -13.01 11.50 -4.73
N LEU A 212 -12.03 10.68 -5.07
CA LEU A 212 -10.71 10.66 -4.43
C LEU A 212 -9.91 11.95 -4.72
N ILE A 213 -10.00 12.51 -5.93
CA ILE A 213 -9.41 13.82 -6.27
C ILE A 213 -10.01 14.94 -5.40
N ALA A 214 -11.34 14.93 -5.25
CA ALA A 214 -12.03 15.91 -4.40
C ALA A 214 -11.71 15.73 -2.92
N LEU A 215 -11.56 14.49 -2.47
CA LEU A 215 -11.28 14.12 -1.09
C LEU A 215 -9.86 14.49 -0.68
N THR A 216 -8.87 14.24 -1.54
CA THR A 216 -7.45 14.60 -1.32
C THR A 216 -7.21 16.10 -1.25
N SER A 217 -8.17 16.92 -1.71
CA SER A 217 -8.10 18.38 -1.63
C SER A 217 -8.61 18.96 -0.29
N GLN A 218 -9.22 18.13 0.56
CA GLN A 218 -9.77 18.55 1.86
C GLN A 218 -8.81 18.14 2.97
N PRO A 219 -8.52 18.98 3.99
CA PRO A 219 -7.70 18.59 5.14
C PRO A 219 -8.44 17.63 6.08
N ASP A 220 -7.69 16.93 6.95
CA ASP A 220 -8.21 16.09 8.04
C ASP A 220 -9.10 14.89 7.62
N ARG A 221 -8.91 14.38 6.39
CA ARG A 221 -9.64 13.25 5.80
C ARG A 221 -8.73 12.05 5.49
N LEU A 222 -7.60 11.91 6.18
CA LEU A 222 -6.60 10.87 5.87
C LEU A 222 -7.19 9.46 5.83
N ASN A 223 -8.03 9.12 6.81
CA ASN A 223 -8.68 7.81 6.88
C ASN A 223 -9.59 7.56 5.67
N ASP A 224 -10.31 8.59 5.22
CA ASP A 224 -11.21 8.47 4.07
C ASP A 224 -10.41 8.36 2.77
N VAL A 225 -9.33 9.12 2.62
CA VAL A 225 -8.43 9.05 1.45
C VAL A 225 -7.85 7.65 1.34
N ALA A 226 -7.28 7.13 2.42
CA ALA A 226 -6.63 5.83 2.42
C ALA A 226 -7.65 4.68 2.24
N TYR A 227 -8.84 4.77 2.87
CA TYR A 227 -9.93 3.81 2.63
C TYR A 227 -10.37 3.78 1.15
N GLN A 228 -10.53 4.95 0.54
CA GLN A 228 -10.96 5.07 -0.84
C GLN A 228 -9.88 4.58 -1.83
N VAL A 229 -8.60 4.77 -1.53
CA VAL A 229 -7.47 4.18 -2.27
C VAL A 229 -7.54 2.65 -2.23
N THR A 230 -7.64 2.07 -1.03
CA THR A 230 -7.69 0.60 -0.87
C THR A 230 -8.90 -0.02 -1.57
N THR A 231 -10.07 0.64 -1.48
CA THR A 231 -11.29 0.20 -2.16
C THR A 231 -11.11 0.19 -3.68
N LEU A 232 -10.51 1.26 -4.22
CA LEU A 232 -10.27 1.40 -5.65
C LEU A 232 -9.28 0.34 -6.17
N LEU A 233 -8.18 0.09 -5.45
CA LEU A 233 -7.20 -0.92 -5.82
C LEU A 233 -7.78 -2.34 -5.80
N GLN A 234 -8.59 -2.67 -4.78
CA GLN A 234 -9.28 -3.95 -4.71
C GLN A 234 -10.26 -4.13 -5.88
N GLU A 235 -11.07 -3.12 -6.19
CA GLU A 235 -12.04 -3.21 -7.29
C GLU A 235 -11.35 -3.34 -8.65
N LEU A 236 -10.21 -2.68 -8.85
CA LEU A 236 -9.38 -2.88 -10.03
C LEU A 236 -8.84 -4.31 -10.07
N GLU A 237 -8.24 -4.82 -8.99
CA GLU A 237 -7.73 -6.19 -8.91
C GLU A 237 -8.80 -7.24 -9.21
N ASP A 238 -10.05 -7.02 -8.80
CA ASP A 238 -11.17 -7.93 -9.07
C ASP A 238 -11.62 -7.93 -10.54
N ILE A 239 -11.42 -6.82 -11.26
CA ILE A 239 -11.89 -6.62 -12.63
C ILE A 239 -10.89 -7.14 -13.68
N LEU A 240 -9.60 -7.08 -13.37
CA LEU A 240 -8.50 -7.38 -14.29
C LEU A 240 -8.39 -8.83 -14.79
N PRO A 241 -8.70 -9.88 -14.00
CA PRO A 241 -8.58 -11.26 -14.46
C PRO A 241 -9.36 -11.52 -15.75
N GLY A 242 -8.67 -12.03 -16.77
CA GLY A 242 -9.24 -12.32 -18.10
C GLY A 242 -9.74 -11.09 -18.85
N LEU A 243 -9.25 -9.89 -18.53
CA LEU A 243 -9.61 -8.67 -19.26
C LEU A 243 -8.75 -8.58 -20.54
N PRO A 244 -9.33 -8.56 -21.75
CA PRO A 244 -8.54 -8.50 -22.98
C PRO A 244 -7.86 -7.14 -23.14
N THR A 245 -6.71 -7.11 -23.80
CA THR A 245 -6.06 -5.88 -24.27
C THR A 245 -6.88 -5.22 -25.38
N THR A 246 -6.66 -3.92 -25.63
CA THR A 246 -7.41 -3.16 -26.65
C THR A 246 -6.71 -3.16 -28.00
N ARG A 247 -5.44 -3.57 -28.04
CA ARG A 247 -4.62 -3.64 -29.26
C ARG A 247 -3.82 -4.94 -29.30
N ASP A 248 -3.54 -5.40 -30.51
CA ASP A 248 -2.81 -6.66 -30.74
C ASP A 248 -1.32 -6.57 -30.37
N ASP A 249 -0.75 -5.36 -30.31
CA ASP A 249 0.65 -5.11 -29.96
C ASP A 249 0.90 -4.96 -28.44
N GLN A 250 -0.16 -4.92 -27.64
CA GLN A 250 -0.04 -4.85 -26.18
C GLN A 250 0.31 -6.23 -25.60
N PRO A 251 1.33 -6.33 -24.74
CA PRO A 251 1.81 -7.62 -24.25
C PRO A 251 0.78 -8.26 -23.31
N VAL A 252 0.41 -9.50 -23.63
CA VAL A 252 -0.48 -10.34 -22.81
C VAL A 252 0.32 -11.19 -21.82
N ASN A 253 1.47 -11.72 -22.24
CA ASN A 253 2.37 -12.52 -21.41
C ASN A 253 3.72 -11.81 -21.23
N ALA A 254 4.47 -12.19 -20.19
CA ALA A 254 5.88 -11.84 -20.09
C ALA A 254 6.66 -12.48 -21.26
N PRO A 255 7.62 -11.75 -21.88
CA PRO A 255 8.45 -12.32 -22.93
C PRO A 255 9.14 -13.59 -22.38
N THR A 256 8.90 -14.71 -23.04
CA THR A 256 9.61 -15.96 -22.73
C THR A 256 11.00 -15.88 -23.37
N ALA A 257 12.02 -16.41 -22.67
CA ALA A 257 13.41 -16.42 -23.16
C ALA A 257 13.58 -17.15 -24.52
N ASP A 258 12.54 -17.82 -25.02
CA ASP A 258 12.54 -18.56 -26.27
C ASP A 258 12.10 -17.72 -27.49
N GLU A 259 11.46 -16.56 -27.32
CA GLU A 259 10.98 -15.73 -28.44
C GLU A 259 12.07 -14.92 -29.16
N GLU A 260 13.31 -14.90 -28.64
CA GLU A 260 14.49 -14.37 -29.34
C GLU A 260 15.18 -15.43 -30.23
N SER A 261 14.67 -16.66 -30.28
CA SER A 261 15.24 -17.78 -31.05
C SER A 261 14.75 -17.80 -32.51
N ALA A 262 14.91 -16.70 -33.23
CA ALA A 262 15.17 -16.82 -34.67
C ALA A 262 16.61 -17.35 -34.82
N PRO A 263 16.91 -18.29 -35.74
CA PRO A 263 18.19 -19.01 -35.71
C PRO A 263 19.35 -18.05 -35.97
N LEU A 264 20.07 -17.70 -34.90
CA LEU A 264 21.30 -16.94 -34.98
C LEU A 264 22.38 -17.83 -35.59
N ALA A 265 22.93 -17.36 -36.70
CA ALA A 265 24.18 -17.88 -37.24
C ALA A 265 25.24 -17.92 -36.13
N VAL A 266 25.94 -19.05 -36.06
CA VAL A 266 26.91 -19.38 -35.03
C VAL A 266 27.99 -18.30 -34.88
N GLY A 267 28.04 -17.67 -33.69
CA GLY A 267 29.21 -16.95 -33.20
C GLY A 267 28.98 -15.46 -32.85
N ALA A 268 28.52 -15.16 -31.64
CA ALA A 268 28.76 -13.88 -30.98
C ALA A 268 28.62 -14.01 -29.44
N PRO A 269 29.38 -13.24 -28.64
CA PRO A 269 29.42 -13.37 -27.18
C PRO A 269 28.17 -12.78 -26.53
N GLY A 270 27.81 -13.29 -25.34
CA GLY A 270 26.61 -12.92 -24.60
C GLY A 270 26.36 -11.41 -24.50
N ALA A 271 25.08 -11.04 -24.62
CA ALA A 271 24.60 -9.66 -24.76
C ALA A 271 25.18 -8.70 -23.72
N ASP A 272 25.78 -7.62 -24.22
CA ASP A 272 26.28 -6.51 -23.41
C ASP A 272 25.16 -5.50 -23.15
N TRP A 273 24.44 -5.73 -22.06
CA TRP A 273 23.31 -4.92 -21.60
C TRP A 273 23.68 -3.45 -21.36
N ALA A 274 24.96 -3.13 -21.13
CA ALA A 274 25.41 -1.75 -20.98
C ALA A 274 25.34 -0.98 -22.31
N ASN A 275 25.60 -1.64 -23.44
CA ASN A 275 25.48 -1.04 -24.76
C ASN A 275 24.01 -0.82 -25.16
N VAL A 276 23.10 -1.72 -24.77
CA VAL A 276 21.66 -1.57 -25.01
C VAL A 276 21.10 -0.37 -24.23
N ALA A 277 21.44 -0.26 -22.94
CA ALA A 277 21.03 0.88 -22.12
C ALA A 277 21.57 2.21 -22.67
N THR A 278 22.82 2.22 -23.17
CA THR A 278 23.43 3.40 -23.78
C THR A 278 22.73 3.80 -25.09
N GLY A 279 22.32 2.83 -25.91
CA GLY A 279 21.57 3.07 -27.14
C GLY A 279 20.18 3.66 -26.89
N ILE A 280 19.48 3.20 -25.84
CA ILE A 280 18.17 3.74 -25.45
C ILE A 280 18.31 5.21 -25.03
N ASN A 281 19.29 5.55 -24.19
CA ASN A 281 19.52 6.94 -23.79
C ASN A 281 19.86 7.84 -24.98
N GLN A 282 20.70 7.37 -25.92
CA GLN A 282 21.01 8.14 -27.13
C GLN A 282 19.78 8.37 -28.01
N SER A 283 18.85 7.40 -28.07
CA SER A 283 17.61 7.53 -28.83
C SER A 283 16.63 8.54 -28.20
N ILE A 284 16.58 8.59 -26.86
CA ILE A 284 15.79 9.56 -26.09
C ILE A 284 16.36 10.96 -26.25
N ASP A 285 17.68 11.13 -26.15
CA ASP A 285 18.35 12.41 -26.37
C ASP A 285 18.16 12.92 -27.79
N ALA A 286 18.20 12.03 -28.79
CA ALA A 286 17.91 12.37 -30.18
C ALA A 286 16.44 12.78 -30.39
N ALA A 287 15.50 12.15 -29.69
CA ALA A 287 14.07 12.52 -29.73
C ALA A 287 13.82 13.89 -29.06
N LEU A 288 14.44 14.15 -27.92
CA LEU A 288 14.42 15.45 -27.23
C LEU A 288 15.03 16.56 -28.10
N ALA A 289 16.16 16.30 -28.76
CA ALA A 289 16.80 17.25 -29.66
C ALA A 289 16.02 17.52 -30.95
N ARG A 290 15.17 16.56 -31.39
CA ARG A 290 14.21 16.75 -32.49
C ARG A 290 13.01 17.59 -32.04
N TYR A 291 12.49 17.32 -30.85
CA TYR A 291 11.40 18.10 -30.24
C TYR A 291 11.79 19.57 -30.02
N GLN A 292 12.99 19.83 -29.52
CA GLN A 292 13.50 21.19 -29.33
C GLN A 292 13.78 21.94 -30.64
N ARG A 293 14.04 21.22 -31.74
CA ARG A 293 14.17 21.80 -33.10
C ARG A 293 12.82 21.98 -33.80
N GLY A 294 11.78 21.26 -33.38
CA GLY A 294 10.42 21.34 -33.89
C GLY A 294 9.55 22.26 -33.04
N GLY A 295 9.96 23.53 -32.91
CA GLY A 295 9.11 24.55 -32.30
C GLY A 295 7.96 24.93 -33.24
N GLY A 296 6.76 24.46 -32.90
CA GLY A 296 5.48 25.03 -33.36
C GLY A 296 5.03 24.64 -34.77
N VAL A 297 4.00 23.79 -34.82
CA VAL A 297 2.84 24.00 -35.68
C VAL A 297 1.59 23.75 -34.85
#